data_AF-A0A3D5ZAX7-F1
#
_entry.id   AF-A0A3D5ZAX7-F1
#
_cell.length_a   1.000
_cell.length_b   1.000
_cell.length_c   1.000
_cell.angle_alpha   90.00
_cell.angle_beta   90.00
_cell.angle_gamma   90.00
#
_symmetry.space_group_name_H-M   'P 1'
#
loop_
_entity.id
_entity.type
_entity.pdbx_description
1 polymer ?
#
loop_
_entity_poly.entity_id
_entity_poly.type
_entity_poly.pdbx_seq_one_letter_code
_entity_poly.pdbx_strand_id
1 'polypeptide(L)'
;MPKREETSCQECGDKLNGRRDKKFCDVSCRNAFNNTLNIEKAGIVRRINNYLRKNRLILKDLKARYPEKRACNVHRSQLTDSGFRFDFYTSSYTTKQGNVYFFNYEFGFMELEEDRIVIVENIDEKKRA
;
A
#
# COMPACT_ATOMS: atom_id res chain seq x y z
N MET A 1 54.09 2.94 10.40
CA MET A 1 53.55 3.30 9.07
C MET A 1 52.05 3.09 9.09
N PRO A 2 51.21 4.09 8.78
CA PRO A 2 49.76 3.88 8.79
C PRO A 2 49.35 3.09 7.54
N LYS A 3 48.65 1.96 7.74
CA LYS A 3 48.00 1.19 6.66
C LYS A 3 47.02 2.12 5.93
N ARG A 4 47.14 2.27 4.61
CA ARG A 4 46.10 2.92 3.79
C ARG A 4 44.86 2.03 3.84
N GLU A 5 43.75 2.58 4.34
CA GLU A 5 42.44 1.96 4.18
C GLU A 5 42.11 1.91 2.68
N GLU A 6 42.00 0.70 2.14
CA GLU A 6 41.55 0.50 0.76
C GLU A 6 40.05 0.79 0.71
N THR A 7 39.66 1.85 0.03
CA THR A 7 38.24 2.15 -0.21
C THR A 7 37.71 1.27 -1.34
N SER A 8 36.63 0.54 -1.07
CA SER A 8 35.96 -0.34 -2.03
C SER A 8 34.69 0.31 -2.59
N CYS A 9 34.29 -0.11 -3.79
CA CYS A 9 33.06 0.30 -4.43
C CYS A 9 31.87 -0.17 -3.60
N GLN A 10 30.90 0.72 -3.35
CA GLN A 10 29.72 0.40 -2.56
C GLN A 10 28.76 -0.61 -3.24
N GLU A 11 28.91 -0.84 -4.55
CA GLU A 11 28.07 -1.78 -5.32
C GLU A 11 28.80 -3.11 -5.60
N CYS A 12 29.94 -3.06 -6.30
CA CYS A 12 30.65 -4.27 -6.73
C CYS A 12 31.77 -4.74 -5.78
N GLY A 13 32.12 -3.94 -4.76
CA GLY A 13 33.21 -4.26 -3.84
C GLY A 13 34.63 -4.09 -4.41
N ASP A 14 34.77 -3.76 -5.70
CA ASP A 14 36.08 -3.55 -6.33
C ASP A 14 36.87 -2.41 -5.69
N LYS A 15 38.22 -2.53 -5.70
CA LYS A 15 39.11 -1.49 -5.20
C LYS A 15 38.92 -0.19 -5.98
N LEU A 16 38.66 0.90 -5.27
CA LEU A 16 38.54 2.22 -5.88
C LEU A 16 39.91 2.84 -6.07
N ASN A 17 40.28 3.03 -7.33
CA ASN A 17 41.44 3.82 -7.71
C ASN A 17 41.01 5.24 -8.09
N GLY A 18 41.75 6.25 -7.62
CA GLY A 18 41.55 7.65 -7.96
C GLY A 18 41.26 8.53 -6.74
N ARG A 19 40.32 9.48 -6.89
CA ARG A 19 40.01 10.46 -5.84
C ARG A 19 39.66 9.78 -4.51
N ARG A 20 40.12 10.37 -3.42
CA ARG A 20 39.92 9.86 -2.05
C ARG A 20 38.45 9.74 -1.64
N ASP A 21 37.56 10.54 -2.25
CA ASP A 21 36.12 10.56 -1.99
C ASP A 21 35.29 9.74 -2.99
N LYS A 22 35.94 8.98 -3.88
CA LYS A 22 35.25 8.11 -4.83
C LYS A 22 34.48 7.03 -4.06
N LYS A 23 33.19 6.87 -4.38
CA LYS A 23 32.28 5.87 -3.77
C LYS A 23 31.92 4.70 -4.71
N PHE A 24 32.01 4.94 -6.02
CA PHE A 24 31.62 3.99 -7.06
C PHE A 24 32.73 3.90 -8.11
N CYS A 25 33.00 2.70 -8.64
CA CYS A 25 34.04 2.49 -9.64
C CYS A 25 33.69 3.18 -10.98
N ASP A 26 32.42 3.15 -11.37
CA ASP A 26 31.87 3.73 -12.59
C ASP A 26 30.43 4.30 -12.39
N VAL A 27 29.85 4.81 -13.47
CA VAL A 27 28.46 5.33 -13.49
C VAL A 27 27.44 4.19 -13.39
N SER A 28 27.77 3.01 -13.93
CA SER A 28 26.90 1.83 -13.89
C SER A 28 26.62 1.39 -12.45
N CYS A 29 27.67 1.23 -11.64
CA CYS A 29 27.60 0.87 -10.23
C CYS A 29 26.85 1.90 -9.40
N ARG A 30 27.00 3.19 -9.71
CA ARG A 30 26.20 4.25 -9.07
C ARG A 30 24.70 4.06 -9.36
N ASN A 31 24.36 3.77 -10.61
CA ASN A 31 22.96 3.58 -11.02
C ASN A 31 22.38 2.28 -10.44
N ALA A 32 23.15 1.19 -10.44
CA ALA A 32 22.74 -0.08 -9.84
C ALA A 32 22.48 0.08 -8.33
N PHE A 33 23.39 0.73 -7.60
CA PHE A 33 23.22 1.03 -6.18
C PHE A 33 21.95 1.86 -5.91
N ASN A 34 21.73 2.91 -6.70
CA ASN A 34 20.52 3.74 -6.58
C ASN A 34 19.24 2.98 -6.95
N ASN A 35 19.28 2.09 -7.94
CA ASN A 35 18.16 1.25 -8.30
C ASN A 35 17.82 0.29 -7.15
N THR A 36 18.81 -0.36 -6.55
CA THR A 36 18.64 -1.24 -5.38
C THR A 36 17.99 -0.50 -4.21
N LEU A 37 18.45 0.70 -3.88
CA LEU A 37 17.84 1.54 -2.84
C LEU A 37 16.38 1.93 -3.15
N ASN A 38 16.04 2.11 -4.43
CA ASN A 38 14.69 2.45 -4.86
C ASN A 38 13.77 1.23 -4.93
N ILE A 39 14.30 0.02 -5.14
CA ILE A 39 13.50 -1.23 -5.22
C ILE A 39 12.75 -1.48 -3.91
N GLU A 40 13.40 -1.34 -2.76
CA GLU A 40 12.72 -1.58 -1.47
C GLU A 40 11.60 -0.58 -1.23
N LYS A 41 11.86 0.71 -1.46
CA LYS A 41 10.88 1.79 -1.30
C LYS A 41 9.71 1.64 -2.27
N ALA A 42 10.00 1.38 -3.55
CA ALA A 42 8.98 1.14 -4.57
C ALA A 42 8.19 -0.14 -4.30
N GLY A 43 8.84 -1.16 -3.72
CA GLY A 43 8.22 -2.44 -3.36
C GLY A 43 7.18 -2.31 -2.25
N ILE A 44 7.39 -1.43 -1.26
CA ILE A 44 6.38 -1.15 -0.21
C ILE A 44 5.15 -0.49 -0.83
N VAL A 45 5.33 0.57 -1.62
CA VAL A 45 4.21 1.26 -2.28
C VAL A 45 3.43 0.31 -3.18
N ARG A 46 4.11 -0.51 -3.98
CA ARG A 46 3.47 -1.52 -4.84
C ARG A 46 2.66 -2.53 -4.03
N ARG A 47 3.17 -3.00 -2.88
CA ARG A 47 2.45 -3.92 -1.99
C ARG A 47 1.18 -3.29 -1.41
N ILE A 48 1.29 -2.05 -0.90
CA ILE A 48 0.13 -1.31 -0.37
C ILE A 48 -0.93 -1.14 -1.47
N ASN A 49 -0.53 -0.74 -2.67
CA ASN A 49 -1.46 -0.59 -3.81
C ASN A 49 -2.11 -1.92 -4.20
N ASN A 50 -1.39 -3.05 -4.10
CA ASN A 50 -1.98 -4.37 -4.31
C ASN A 50 -3.02 -4.72 -3.24
N TYR A 51 -2.77 -4.38 -1.97
CA TYR A 51 -3.75 -4.57 -0.90
C TYR A 51 -5.00 -3.71 -1.11
N LEU A 52 -4.84 -2.43 -1.42
CA LEU A 52 -5.96 -1.52 -1.73
C LEU A 52 -6.77 -2.02 -2.93
N ARG A 53 -6.10 -2.49 -3.99
CA ARG A 53 -6.78 -3.07 -5.16
C ARG A 53 -7.56 -4.32 -4.80
N LYS A 54 -6.97 -5.22 -4.01
CA LYS A 54 -7.64 -6.45 -3.55
C LYS A 54 -8.85 -6.13 -2.66
N ASN A 55 -8.68 -5.21 -1.72
CA ASN A 55 -9.75 -4.72 -0.85
C ASN A 55 -10.92 -4.16 -1.67
N ARG A 56 -10.63 -3.31 -2.66
CA ARG A 56 -11.64 -2.75 -3.57
C ARG A 56 -12.42 -3.84 -4.32
N LEU A 57 -11.74 -4.86 -4.85
CA LEU A 57 -12.38 -5.97 -5.55
C LEU A 57 -13.31 -6.77 -4.62
N ILE A 58 -12.86 -7.10 -3.40
CA ILE A 58 -13.67 -7.82 -2.41
C ILE A 58 -14.94 -7.04 -2.06
N LEU A 59 -14.81 -5.74 -1.78
CA LEU A 59 -15.98 -4.90 -1.46
C LEU A 59 -16.94 -4.78 -2.64
N LYS A 60 -16.40 -4.63 -3.86
CA LYS A 60 -17.20 -4.61 -5.10
C LYS A 60 -18.00 -5.90 -5.27
N ASP A 61 -17.35 -7.05 -5.13
CA ASP A 61 -17.98 -8.36 -5.33
C ASP A 61 -19.04 -8.64 -4.27
N LEU A 62 -18.77 -8.29 -3.01
CA LEU A 62 -19.75 -8.40 -1.92
C LEU A 62 -20.94 -7.45 -2.13
N LYS A 63 -20.69 -6.22 -2.56
CA LYS A 63 -21.75 -5.24 -2.85
C LYS A 63 -22.59 -5.65 -4.06
N ALA A 64 -21.98 -6.25 -5.08
CA ALA A 64 -22.66 -6.73 -6.28
C ALA A 64 -23.70 -7.83 -5.99
N ARG A 65 -23.57 -8.56 -4.87
CA ARG A 65 -24.59 -9.52 -4.41
C ARG A 65 -25.88 -8.85 -3.93
N TYR A 66 -25.82 -7.56 -3.62
CA TYR A 66 -26.96 -6.77 -3.13
C TYR A 66 -27.08 -5.46 -3.92
N PRO A 67 -27.41 -5.52 -5.22
CA PRO A 67 -27.42 -4.35 -6.11
C PRO A 67 -28.45 -3.31 -5.66
N GLU A 68 -29.63 -3.76 -5.23
CA GLU A 68 -30.76 -2.92 -4.80
C GLU A 68 -30.50 -2.16 -3.49
N LYS A 69 -29.56 -2.63 -2.65
CA LYS A 69 -29.36 -2.08 -1.31
C LYS A 69 -28.30 -0.99 -1.32
N ARG A 70 -28.60 0.15 -0.68
CA ARG A 70 -27.61 1.22 -0.46
C ARG A 70 -26.50 0.82 0.52
N ALA A 71 -26.83 -0.03 1.49
CA ALA A 71 -25.90 -0.59 2.46
C ALA A 71 -26.08 -2.11 2.57
N CYS A 72 -24.98 -2.82 2.74
CA CYS A 72 -24.90 -4.27 2.83
C CYS A 72 -24.30 -4.66 4.18
N ASN A 73 -24.91 -5.60 4.90
CA ASN A 73 -24.37 -6.13 6.15
C ASN A 73 -23.75 -7.49 5.89
N VAL A 74 -22.49 -7.66 6.27
CA VAL A 74 -21.74 -8.92 6.15
C VAL A 74 -20.98 -9.20 7.44
N HIS A 75 -20.62 -10.46 7.66
CA HIS A 75 -19.75 -10.81 8.79
C HIS A 75 -18.30 -10.44 8.49
N ARG A 76 -17.58 -9.97 9.53
CA ARG A 76 -16.14 -9.66 9.47
C ARG A 76 -15.31 -10.83 8.94
N SER A 77 -15.68 -12.05 9.31
CA SER A 77 -15.03 -13.28 8.83
C SER A 77 -15.03 -13.39 7.31
N GLN A 78 -16.14 -13.05 6.62
CA GLN A 78 -16.23 -13.14 5.16
C GLN A 78 -15.19 -12.26 4.44
N LEU A 79 -14.92 -11.06 4.96
CA LEU A 79 -13.87 -10.19 4.43
C LEU A 79 -12.48 -10.75 4.76
N THR A 80 -12.30 -11.19 6.00
CA THR A 80 -11.02 -11.72 6.48
C THR A 80 -10.60 -12.98 5.71
N ASP A 81 -11.53 -13.90 5.46
CA ASP A 81 -11.35 -15.15 4.71
C ASP A 81 -11.05 -14.87 3.23
N SER A 82 -11.62 -13.81 2.67
CA SER A 82 -11.29 -13.32 1.32
C SER A 82 -9.89 -12.67 1.25
N GLY A 83 -9.23 -12.50 2.41
CA GLY A 83 -7.94 -11.86 2.56
C GLY A 83 -7.99 -10.34 2.45
N PHE A 84 -9.10 -9.74 2.88
CA PHE A 84 -9.22 -8.31 3.09
C PHE A 84 -8.26 -7.85 4.19
N ARG A 85 -7.77 -6.61 4.09
CA ARG A 85 -6.88 -6.00 5.07
C ARG A 85 -7.46 -4.67 5.54
N PHE A 86 -7.97 -4.65 6.78
CA PHE A 86 -8.63 -3.48 7.37
C PHE A 86 -7.70 -2.28 7.58
N ASP A 87 -6.39 -2.54 7.73
CA ASP A 87 -5.37 -1.50 7.95
C ASP A 87 -5.13 -0.60 6.73
N PHE A 88 -5.59 -1.03 5.53
CA PHE A 88 -5.37 -0.30 4.28
C PHE A 88 -6.70 0.29 3.77
N TYR A 89 -6.79 1.62 3.85
CA TYR A 89 -7.88 2.43 3.33
C TYR A 89 -7.33 3.75 2.77
N THR A 90 -8.08 4.38 1.87
CA THR A 90 -7.71 5.63 1.20
C THR A 90 -8.19 6.86 1.94
N SER A 91 -9.32 6.76 2.63
CA SER A 91 -9.91 7.88 3.38
C SER A 91 -10.78 7.35 4.51
N SER A 92 -11.03 8.19 5.51
CA SER A 92 -11.95 7.89 6.61
C SER A 92 -12.90 9.05 6.83
N TYR A 93 -14.15 8.76 7.19
CA TYR A 93 -15.17 9.75 7.48
C TYR A 93 -15.86 9.44 8.79
N THR A 94 -15.80 10.39 9.73
CA THR A 94 -16.48 10.28 11.02
C THR A 94 -17.80 11.02 10.95
N THR A 95 -18.89 10.31 11.23
CA THR A 95 -20.23 10.90 11.31
C THR A 95 -20.39 11.75 12.57
N LYS A 96 -21.39 12.64 12.59
CA LYS A 96 -21.76 13.42 13.78
C LYS A 96 -22.13 12.55 15.00
N GLN A 97 -22.52 11.30 14.76
CA GLN A 97 -22.86 10.32 15.80
C GLN A 97 -21.62 9.58 16.34
N GLY A 98 -20.42 9.88 15.85
CA GLY A 98 -19.17 9.24 16.27
C GLY A 98 -18.79 7.99 15.47
N ASN A 99 -19.67 7.48 14.60
CA ASN A 99 -19.37 6.30 13.80
C ASN A 99 -18.35 6.62 12.69
N VAL A 100 -17.32 5.79 12.53
CA VAL A 100 -16.24 5.97 11.56
C VAL A 100 -16.42 5.03 10.37
N TYR A 101 -16.47 5.60 9.17
CA TYR A 101 -16.41 4.87 7.90
C TYR A 101 -15.00 4.90 7.36
N PHE A 102 -14.51 3.74 6.91
CA PHE A 102 -13.24 3.60 6.20
C PHE A 102 -13.50 3.31 4.73
N PHE A 103 -12.88 4.05 3.83
CA PHE A 103 -13.12 3.96 2.40
C PHE A 103 -11.92 3.38 1.67
N ASN A 104 -12.19 2.49 0.73
CA ASN A 104 -11.29 2.08 -0.34
C ASN A 104 -11.89 2.61 -1.64
N TYR A 105 -11.48 3.82 -2.04
CA TYR A 105 -12.05 4.55 -3.18
C TYR A 105 -13.58 4.71 -3.04
N GLU A 106 -14.35 4.16 -3.97
CA GLU A 106 -15.80 4.30 -4.01
C GLU A 106 -16.53 3.43 -2.97
N PHE A 107 -15.86 2.44 -2.36
CA PHE A 107 -16.49 1.54 -1.39
C PHE A 107 -16.07 1.86 0.03
N GLY A 108 -17.04 2.08 0.91
CA GLY A 108 -16.85 2.27 2.34
C GLY A 108 -17.20 1.04 3.13
N PHE A 109 -16.56 0.86 4.28
CA PHE A 109 -16.93 -0.12 5.29
C PHE A 109 -16.94 0.49 6.69
N MET A 110 -17.75 -0.05 7.58
CA MET A 110 -17.85 0.32 8.99
C MET A 110 -18.03 -0.94 9.83
N GLU A 111 -17.28 -1.02 10.93
CA GLU A 111 -17.39 -2.12 11.88
C GLU A 111 -18.46 -1.82 12.94
N LEU A 112 -19.27 -2.82 13.27
CA LEU A 112 -20.29 -2.80 14.32
C LEU A 112 -19.89 -3.75 15.46
N GLU A 113 -20.54 -3.62 16.62
CA GLU A 113 -20.21 -4.35 17.86
C GLU A 113 -20.37 -5.89 17.78
N GLU A 114 -21.09 -6.41 16.78
CA GLU A 114 -21.40 -7.85 16.64
C GLU A 114 -20.57 -8.57 15.55
N ASP A 115 -19.31 -8.18 15.32
CA ASP A 115 -18.48 -8.68 14.21
C ASP A 115 -19.16 -8.52 12.84
N ARG A 116 -19.99 -7.50 12.72
CA ARG A 116 -20.69 -7.14 11.49
C ARG A 116 -20.04 -5.93 10.86
N ILE A 117 -20.01 -5.96 9.54
CA ILE A 117 -19.48 -4.90 8.71
C ILE A 117 -20.58 -4.40 7.79
N VAL A 118 -20.80 -3.09 7.84
CA VAL A 118 -21.66 -2.37 6.91
C VAL A 118 -20.79 -1.94 5.74
N ILE A 119 -21.11 -2.39 4.53
CA ILE A 119 -20.49 -1.95 3.28
C ILE A 119 -21.41 -0.94 2.60
N VAL A 120 -20.85 0.19 2.19
CA VAL A 120 -21.54 1.28 1.48
C VAL A 120 -20.82 1.62 0.17
N GLU A 121 -21.54 2.16 -0.80
CA GLU A 121 -20.96 2.70 -2.03
C GLU A 121 -21.16 4.21 -2.04
N ASN A 122 -20.07 4.97 -2.22
CA ASN A 122 -20.11 6.41 -2.33
C ASN A 122 -20.57 6.81 -3.74
N ILE A 123 -21.79 7.32 -3.83
CA ILE A 123 -22.43 7.68 -5.11
C ILE A 123 -21.85 8.98 -5.67
N ASP A 124 -21.22 9.83 -4.85
CA ASP A 124 -20.75 11.15 -5.28
C ASP A 124 -19.52 11.09 -6.19
N GLU A 125 -18.71 10.02 -6.11
CA GLU A 125 -17.57 9.85 -7.02
C GLU A 125 -17.98 9.41 -8.44
N LYS A 126 -19.14 8.75 -8.62
CA LYS A 126 -19.66 8.37 -9.95
C LYS A 126 -19.98 9.56 -10.85
N LYS A 127 -20.16 10.76 -10.28
CA LYS A 127 -20.47 11.99 -11.04
C LYS A 127 -19.22 12.70 -11.57
N ARG A 128 -18.02 12.26 -11.20
CA ARG A 128 -16.75 12.93 -11.56
C ARG A 128 -15.97 12.21 -12.68
N ALA A 129 -16.45 11.06 -13.15
CA ALA A 129 -15.91 10.32 -14.30
C ALA A 129 -16.87 10.45 -15.48
#